data_AF-A0A381Y5J8-F1
#
_entry.id   AF-A0A381Y5J8-F1
#
_cell.length_a   1.000
_cell.length_b   1.000
_cell.length_c   1.000
_cell.angle_alpha   90.00
_cell.angle_beta   90.00
_cell.angle_gamma   90.00
#
_symmetry.space_group_name_H-M   'P 1'
#
loop_
_entity.id
_entity.type
_entity.pdbx_description
1 polymer ?
#
loop_
_entity_poly.entity_id
_entity_poly.type
_entity_poly.pdbx_seq_one_letter_code
_entity_poly.pdbx_strand_id
1 'polypeptide(L)'
;MKRVYNDGVKSEVEFFTGFEVERTPAFDMDTLFVVGDQPLDKIIKLAEEQWIHHIYLGANQSFHVDLTQHHPGEVKKWSNIINGLLNKNYWVTLDYDIKYHEWVLDCEFNENEKFISQISVKLPGIEQLNYNACIKIDDKDFDATNPGVWIHQVHDLMDRDKFTKWDDYSKDEPIKVDK
;
A
#
# COMPACT_ATOMS: atom_id res chain seq x y z
N MET A 1 -1.09 6.66 -13.38
CA MET A 1 -1.36 5.34 -14.02
C MET A 1 -2.75 5.38 -14.65
N LYS A 2 -3.02 4.73 -15.79
CA LYS A 2 -4.40 4.59 -16.30
C LYS A 2 -5.10 3.47 -15.53
N ARG A 3 -6.28 3.73 -14.97
CA ARG A 3 -7.10 2.74 -14.22
C ARG A 3 -8.55 2.78 -14.69
N VAL A 4 -9.21 1.63 -14.63
CA VAL A 4 -10.65 1.48 -14.91
C VAL A 4 -11.41 1.73 -13.62
N TYR A 5 -12.41 2.60 -13.70
CA TYR A 5 -13.33 2.96 -12.63
C TYR A 5 -14.77 2.74 -13.09
N ASN A 6 -15.74 2.81 -12.17
CA ASN A 6 -17.17 2.68 -12.50
C ASN A 6 -17.66 3.70 -13.55
N ASP A 7 -17.02 4.88 -13.63
CA ASP A 7 -17.38 5.94 -14.58
C ASP A 7 -16.42 6.07 -15.78
N GLY A 8 -15.55 5.08 -15.99
CA GLY A 8 -14.66 4.97 -17.16
C GLY A 8 -13.18 4.88 -16.84
N VAL A 9 -12.33 5.10 -17.85
CA VAL A 9 -10.86 5.03 -17.70
C VAL A 9 -10.32 6.43 -17.41
N LYS A 10 -9.58 6.59 -16.32
CA LYS A 10 -8.96 7.86 -15.92
C LYS A 10 -7.46 7.69 -15.63
N SER A 11 -6.70 8.76 -15.82
CA SER A 11 -5.25 8.80 -15.58
C SER A 11 -4.83 9.63 -14.36
N GLU A 12 -5.71 10.51 -13.88
CA GLU A 12 -5.45 11.48 -12.80
C GLU A 12 -6.63 11.48 -11.84
N VAL A 13 -6.61 10.54 -10.89
CA VAL A 13 -7.57 10.46 -9.79
C VAL A 13 -6.77 10.60 -8.51
N GLU A 14 -7.09 11.61 -7.70
CA GLU A 14 -6.44 11.86 -6.40
C GLU A 14 -7.03 10.95 -5.30
N PHE A 15 -8.34 10.73 -5.36
CA PHE A 15 -9.10 9.94 -4.38
C PHE A 15 -10.17 9.12 -5.07
N PHE A 16 -10.39 7.92 -4.57
CA PHE A 16 -11.51 7.07 -4.95
C PHE A 16 -11.86 6.14 -3.80
N THR A 17 -13.05 5.58 -3.84
CA THR A 17 -13.53 4.66 -2.81
C THR A 17 -14.00 3.34 -3.40
N GLY A 18 -14.01 2.33 -2.55
CA GLY A 18 -14.40 0.97 -2.89
C GLY A 18 -14.14 0.04 -1.72
N PHE A 19 -14.48 -1.23 -1.90
CA PHE A 19 -14.08 -2.27 -0.97
C PHE A 19 -12.62 -2.63 -1.21
N GLU A 20 -11.86 -2.86 -0.14
CA GLU A 20 -10.50 -3.40 -0.25
C GLU A 20 -10.57 -4.84 -0.80
N VAL A 21 -9.96 -5.06 -1.96
CA VAL A 21 -10.03 -6.34 -2.68
C VAL A 21 -8.77 -7.19 -2.53
N GLU A 22 -7.67 -6.62 -2.05
CA GLU A 22 -6.45 -7.38 -1.75
C GLU A 22 -6.63 -8.13 -0.44
N ARG A 23 -6.00 -9.31 -0.33
CA ARG A 23 -6.18 -10.23 0.81
C ARG A 23 -5.38 -9.80 2.05
N THR A 24 -5.47 -8.51 2.40
CA THR A 24 -4.89 -7.90 3.60
C THR A 24 -5.83 -8.07 4.79
N PRO A 25 -5.40 -7.71 6.02
CA PRO A 25 -6.30 -7.64 7.17
C PRO A 25 -7.51 -6.70 6.99
N ALA A 26 -7.43 -5.75 6.03
CA ALA A 26 -8.50 -4.82 5.71
C ALA A 26 -9.43 -5.29 4.58
N PHE A 27 -9.29 -6.54 4.11
CA PHE A 27 -10.16 -7.11 3.07
C PHE A 27 -11.65 -6.89 3.37
N ASP A 28 -12.41 -6.45 2.36
CA ASP A 28 -13.86 -6.17 2.43
C ASP A 28 -14.24 -4.94 3.29
N MET A 29 -13.27 -4.14 3.74
CA MET A 29 -13.56 -2.85 4.37
C MET A 29 -13.88 -1.78 3.32
N ASP A 30 -14.86 -0.93 3.61
CA ASP A 30 -15.05 0.35 2.90
C ASP A 30 -13.78 1.20 3.06
N THR A 31 -13.18 1.56 1.93
CA THR A 31 -11.82 2.09 1.88
C THR A 31 -11.76 3.38 1.09
N LEU A 32 -11.02 4.36 1.64
CA LEU A 32 -10.60 5.55 0.92
C LEU A 32 -9.20 5.31 0.37
N PHE A 33 -9.09 5.21 -0.96
CA PHE A 33 -7.82 5.08 -1.65
C PHE A 33 -7.25 6.45 -1.98
N VAL A 34 -6.02 6.68 -1.55
CA VAL A 34 -5.34 7.98 -1.66
C VAL A 34 -4.15 7.85 -2.60
N VAL A 35 -4.17 8.65 -3.67
CA VAL A 35 -3.10 8.73 -4.66
C VAL A 35 -2.22 9.95 -4.37
N GLY A 36 -0.95 9.67 -4.12
CA GLY A 36 0.08 10.66 -3.76
C GLY A 36 0.01 11.11 -2.30
N ASP A 37 0.79 12.11 -1.99
CA ASP A 37 0.97 12.69 -0.65
C ASP A 37 -0.09 13.78 -0.39
N GLN A 38 -1.35 13.37 -0.30
CA GLN A 38 -2.47 14.29 -0.11
C GLN A 38 -2.49 14.91 1.30
N PRO A 39 -3.03 16.14 1.48
CA PRO A 39 -3.13 16.77 2.79
C PRO A 39 -3.94 15.93 3.78
N LEU A 40 -3.40 15.74 4.99
CA LEU A 40 -4.02 14.95 6.06
C LEU A 40 -5.47 15.38 6.36
N ASP A 41 -5.72 16.68 6.51
CA ASP A 41 -7.06 17.21 6.82
C ASP A 41 -8.07 16.90 5.70
N LYS A 42 -7.61 16.87 4.44
CA LYS A 42 -8.45 16.51 3.29
C LYS A 42 -8.80 15.02 3.30
N ILE A 43 -7.83 14.15 3.62
CA ILE A 43 -8.05 12.70 3.77
C ILE A 43 -9.09 12.44 4.87
N ILE A 44 -8.89 13.04 6.06
CA ILE A 44 -9.79 12.87 7.20
C ILE A 44 -11.20 13.36 6.87
N LYS A 45 -11.32 14.56 6.29
CA LYS A 45 -12.62 15.12 5.89
C LYS A 45 -13.38 14.17 4.96
N LEU A 46 -12.73 13.66 3.91
CA LEU A 46 -13.36 12.74 2.96
C LEU A 46 -13.75 11.42 3.62
N ALA A 47 -12.90 10.88 4.50
CA ALA A 47 -13.20 9.66 5.23
C ALA A 47 -14.40 9.84 6.18
N GLU A 48 -14.48 10.97 6.88
CA GLU A 48 -15.60 11.31 7.76
C GLU A 48 -16.91 11.52 6.98
N GLU A 49 -16.88 12.25 5.86
CA GLU A 49 -18.04 12.50 5.00
C GLU A 49 -18.64 11.22 4.41
N GLN A 50 -17.80 10.19 4.21
CA GLN A 50 -18.19 8.90 3.62
C GLN A 50 -18.24 7.74 4.63
N TRP A 51 -18.06 8.01 5.93
CA TRP A 51 -18.13 7.00 7.00
C TRP A 51 -17.12 5.86 6.86
N ILE A 52 -15.95 6.16 6.29
CA ILE A 52 -14.88 5.21 6.00
C ILE A 52 -13.96 5.07 7.21
N HIS A 53 -13.52 3.83 7.48
CA HIS A 53 -12.65 3.51 8.62
C HIS A 53 -11.28 2.95 8.19
N HIS A 54 -11.09 2.65 6.90
CA HIS A 54 -9.81 2.21 6.34
C HIS A 54 -9.31 3.19 5.28
N ILE A 55 -8.04 3.59 5.39
CA ILE A 55 -7.36 4.46 4.44
C ILE A 55 -6.24 3.67 3.78
N TYR A 56 -6.27 3.56 2.46
CA TYR A 56 -5.23 2.94 1.65
C TYR A 56 -4.35 4.02 1.02
N LEU A 57 -3.14 4.16 1.55
CA LEU A 57 -2.11 5.08 1.07
C LEU A 57 -1.23 4.39 0.04
N GLY A 58 -0.73 5.15 -0.95
CA GLY A 58 0.15 4.61 -2.00
C GLY A 58 -0.60 4.04 -3.20
N ALA A 59 -1.92 4.25 -3.28
CA ALA A 59 -2.75 3.74 -4.36
C ALA A 59 -2.20 4.13 -5.75
N ASN A 60 -2.32 3.22 -6.72
CA ASN A 60 -1.73 3.39 -8.06
C ASN A 60 -0.20 3.55 -8.05
N GLN A 61 0.50 2.91 -7.11
CA GLN A 61 1.95 2.98 -6.94
C GLN A 61 2.46 4.41 -6.73
N SER A 62 1.69 5.20 -5.96
CA SER A 62 1.97 6.62 -5.78
C SER A 62 2.92 6.92 -4.62
N PHE A 63 3.25 5.92 -3.80
CA PHE A 63 4.20 6.13 -2.71
C PHE A 63 5.62 6.25 -3.26
N HIS A 64 6.17 7.45 -3.16
CA HIS A 64 7.55 7.76 -3.51
C HIS A 64 8.09 8.73 -2.48
N VAL A 65 9.25 8.40 -1.93
CA VAL A 65 10.04 9.28 -1.09
C VAL A 65 11.47 9.27 -1.58
N ASP A 66 12.09 10.44 -1.70
CA ASP A 66 13.54 10.51 -1.85
C ASP A 66 14.20 10.32 -0.46
N LEU A 67 14.82 9.16 -0.29
CA LEU A 67 15.53 8.79 0.95
C LEU A 67 16.93 9.41 1.05
N THR A 68 17.38 10.17 0.04
CA THR A 68 18.65 10.89 0.11
C THR A 68 18.52 12.10 1.03
N GLN A 69 19.62 12.53 1.64
CA GLN A 69 19.65 13.66 2.60
C GLN A 69 19.17 15.01 2.02
N HIS A 70 18.85 15.08 0.73
CA HIS A 70 18.47 16.32 0.05
C HIS A 70 16.97 16.66 0.17
N HIS A 71 16.11 15.73 0.63
CA HIS A 71 14.66 15.93 0.63
C HIS A 71 13.94 15.48 1.94
N PRO A 72 14.35 15.97 3.13
CA PRO A 72 13.72 15.59 4.41
C PRO A 72 12.24 15.98 4.54
N GLY A 73 11.76 16.88 3.67
CA GLY A 73 10.36 17.33 3.67
C GLY A 73 9.35 16.25 3.28
N GLU A 74 9.69 15.38 2.32
CA GLU A 74 8.77 14.33 1.84
C GLU A 74 8.57 13.24 2.88
N VAL A 75 9.67 12.78 3.49
CA VAL A 75 9.66 11.83 4.62
C VAL A 75 8.77 12.37 5.74
N LYS A 76 9.00 13.61 6.17
CA LYS A 76 8.20 14.24 7.24
C LYS A 76 6.72 14.34 6.87
N LYS A 77 6.40 14.61 5.60
CA LYS A 77 5.02 14.72 5.12
C LYS A 77 4.30 13.38 5.22
N TRP A 78 4.89 12.29 4.74
CA TRP A 78 4.29 10.96 4.85
C TRP A 78 4.15 10.50 6.30
N SER A 79 5.17 10.69 7.14
CA SER A 79 5.08 10.35 8.56
C SER A 79 3.96 11.13 9.27
N ASN A 80 3.78 12.42 8.95
CA ASN A 80 2.68 13.21 9.50
C ASN A 80 1.31 12.69 9.06
N ILE A 81 1.16 12.29 7.79
CA ILE A 81 -0.10 11.73 7.28
C ILE A 81 -0.42 10.42 8.01
N ILE A 82 0.53 9.47 8.01
CA ILE A 82 0.33 8.14 8.59
C ILE A 82 0.04 8.24 10.09
N ASN A 83 0.89 8.94 10.84
CA ASN A 83 0.69 9.09 12.29
C ASN A 83 -0.59 9.88 12.61
N GLY A 84 -0.94 10.89 11.80
CA GLY A 84 -2.18 11.64 11.96
C GLY A 84 -3.43 10.77 11.82
N LEU A 85 -3.43 9.85 10.85
CA LEU A 85 -4.52 8.89 10.64
C LEU A 85 -4.57 7.83 11.74
N LEU A 86 -3.42 7.25 12.10
CA LEU A 86 -3.33 6.26 13.18
C LEU A 86 -3.78 6.86 14.54
N ASN A 87 -3.39 8.11 14.85
CA ASN A 87 -3.84 8.82 16.05
C ASN A 87 -5.36 9.09 16.07
N LYS A 88 -5.98 9.15 14.90
CA LYS A 88 -7.44 9.22 14.73
C LYS A 88 -8.12 7.85 14.66
N ASN A 89 -7.38 6.78 14.93
CA ASN A 89 -7.89 5.42 15.07
C ASN A 89 -8.39 4.77 13.76
N TYR A 90 -7.96 5.29 12.60
CA TYR A 90 -8.18 4.65 11.31
C TYR A 90 -7.33 3.39 11.15
N TRP A 91 -7.83 2.41 10.39
CA TRP A 91 -6.97 1.42 9.76
C TRP A 91 -6.21 2.09 8.63
N VAL A 92 -4.90 1.86 8.55
CA VAL A 92 -4.04 2.50 7.54
C VAL A 92 -3.20 1.45 6.86
N THR A 93 -3.44 1.23 5.57
CA THR A 93 -2.54 0.48 4.70
C THR A 93 -1.58 1.46 4.02
N LEU A 94 -0.29 1.13 3.99
CA LEU A 94 0.68 1.76 3.10
C LEU A 94 1.18 0.72 2.09
N ASP A 95 0.86 0.90 0.81
CA ASP A 95 1.46 0.15 -0.31
C ASP A 95 2.75 0.82 -0.75
N TYR A 96 3.87 0.12 -0.56
CA TYR A 96 5.21 0.64 -0.86
C TYR A 96 6.10 -0.41 -1.49
N ASP A 97 6.96 0.02 -2.43
CA ASP A 97 8.00 -0.84 -3.01
C ASP A 97 9.00 -1.30 -1.93
N ILE A 98 9.44 -2.55 -1.99
CA ILE A 98 10.38 -3.17 -1.04
C ILE A 98 11.62 -2.32 -0.73
N LYS A 99 12.09 -1.49 -1.68
CA LYS A 99 13.22 -0.58 -1.46
C LYS A 99 13.01 0.45 -0.33
N TYR A 100 11.77 0.69 0.09
CA TYR A 100 11.41 1.61 1.17
C TYR A 100 11.27 0.91 2.53
N HIS A 101 11.45 -0.41 2.60
CA HIS A 101 11.10 -1.19 3.79
C HIS A 101 11.88 -0.79 5.04
N GLU A 102 13.19 -0.56 4.95
CA GLU A 102 13.99 -0.09 6.10
C GLU A 102 13.47 1.25 6.64
N TRP A 103 13.12 2.19 5.75
CA TRP A 103 12.58 3.48 6.17
C TRP A 103 11.22 3.34 6.87
N VAL A 104 10.35 2.46 6.38
CA VAL A 104 9.04 2.20 7.02
C VAL A 104 9.22 1.61 8.43
N LEU A 105 10.21 0.74 8.62
CA LEU A 105 10.55 0.20 9.93
C LEU A 105 11.10 1.28 10.87
N ASP A 106 12.02 2.12 10.39
CA ASP A 106 12.62 3.22 11.17
C ASP A 106 11.59 4.27 11.62
N CYS A 107 10.44 4.35 10.95
CA CYS A 107 9.36 5.25 11.33
C CYS A 107 8.44 4.70 12.43
N GLU A 108 8.65 3.45 12.89
CA GLU A 108 7.91 2.80 13.98
C GLU A 108 6.40 2.67 13.73
N PHE A 109 5.92 2.83 12.49
CA PHE A 109 4.49 2.72 12.17
C PHE A 109 3.90 1.35 12.54
N ASN A 110 4.72 0.30 12.42
CA ASN A 110 4.33 -1.08 12.74
C ASN A 110 4.12 -1.34 14.24
N GLU A 111 4.43 -0.39 15.13
CA GLU A 111 4.08 -0.49 16.55
C GLU A 111 2.56 -0.30 16.79
N ASN A 112 1.83 0.27 15.82
CA ASN A 112 0.39 0.40 15.89
C ASN A 112 -0.30 -0.78 15.18
N GLU A 113 -1.17 -1.51 15.89
CA GLU A 113 -1.89 -2.69 15.37
C GLU A 113 -2.81 -2.40 14.16
N LYS A 114 -3.16 -1.13 13.93
CA LYS A 114 -3.99 -0.69 12.81
C LYS A 114 -3.20 -0.29 11.57
N PHE A 115 -1.87 -0.33 11.64
CA PHE A 115 -1.01 -0.10 10.49
C PHE A 115 -0.76 -1.42 9.74
N ILE A 116 -0.95 -1.39 8.42
CA ILE A 116 -0.72 -2.52 7.53
C ILE A 116 0.41 -2.14 6.57
N SER A 117 1.56 -2.81 6.72
CA SER A 117 2.65 -2.74 5.75
C SER A 117 2.32 -3.62 4.53
N GLN A 118 1.88 -3.01 3.42
CA GLN A 118 1.69 -3.71 2.16
C GLN A 118 2.98 -3.63 1.35
N ILE A 119 3.88 -4.59 1.57
CA ILE A 119 5.21 -4.61 0.95
C ILE A 119 5.11 -5.13 -0.49
N SER A 120 5.32 -4.25 -1.44
CA SER A 120 5.18 -4.52 -2.86
C SER A 120 6.48 -5.09 -3.45
N VAL A 121 6.49 -6.39 -3.77
CA VAL A 121 7.58 -7.07 -4.48
C VAL A 121 7.18 -7.29 -5.95
N LYS A 122 7.86 -6.63 -6.88
CA LYS A 122 7.53 -6.73 -8.32
C LYS A 122 8.26 -7.93 -8.95
N LEU A 123 7.50 -8.96 -9.31
CA LEU A 123 8.02 -10.16 -10.01
C LEU A 123 7.24 -10.42 -11.32
N PRO A 124 7.48 -9.62 -12.38
CA PRO A 124 6.75 -9.76 -13.65
C PRO A 124 7.03 -11.12 -14.29
N GLY A 125 5.97 -11.77 -14.79
CA GLY A 125 6.07 -13.07 -15.45
C GLY A 125 6.26 -14.25 -14.48
N ILE A 126 5.79 -14.15 -13.24
CA ILE A 126 5.88 -15.19 -12.21
C ILE A 126 5.42 -16.58 -12.71
N GLU A 127 4.43 -16.65 -13.61
CA GLU A 127 3.91 -17.89 -14.20
C GLU A 127 4.91 -18.60 -15.14
N GLN A 128 5.99 -17.94 -15.59
CA GLN A 128 7.03 -18.55 -16.42
C GLN A 128 8.09 -19.30 -15.60
N LEU A 129 8.06 -19.14 -14.27
CA LEU A 129 9.00 -19.82 -13.38
C LEU A 129 8.66 -21.30 -13.29
N ASN A 130 9.69 -22.14 -13.36
CA ASN A 130 9.51 -23.59 -13.24
C ASN A 130 9.24 -24.00 -11.78
N TYR A 131 8.84 -25.25 -11.59
CA TYR A 131 8.51 -25.83 -10.29
C TYR A 131 9.56 -25.61 -9.18
N ASN A 132 10.84 -25.49 -9.54
CA ASN A 132 11.95 -25.38 -8.59
C ASN A 132 12.28 -23.93 -8.20
N ALA A 133 11.55 -22.93 -8.72
CA ALA A 133 11.83 -21.54 -8.40
C ALA A 133 11.46 -21.21 -6.95
N CYS A 134 12.35 -20.46 -6.28
CA CYS A 134 12.19 -20.02 -4.90
C CYS A 134 12.35 -18.50 -4.79
N ILE A 135 11.61 -17.91 -3.84
CA ILE A 135 11.84 -16.55 -3.34
C ILE A 135 12.61 -16.66 -2.02
N LYS A 136 13.67 -15.87 -1.91
CA LYS A 136 14.46 -15.73 -0.68
C LYS A 136 14.11 -14.41 -0.01
N ILE A 137 13.74 -14.48 1.27
CA ILE A 137 13.72 -13.32 2.17
C ILE A 137 15.05 -13.36 2.92
N ASP A 138 15.92 -12.43 2.58
CA ASP A 138 17.32 -12.41 2.99
C ASP A 138 17.57 -11.36 4.08
N ASP A 139 18.73 -11.46 4.71
CA ASP A 139 19.28 -10.35 5.48
C ASP A 139 19.95 -9.34 4.54
N LYS A 140 20.07 -8.08 4.97
CA LYS A 140 20.72 -7.02 4.19
C LYS A 140 22.23 -7.21 4.06
N ASP A 141 22.82 -7.91 5.03
CA ASP A 141 24.21 -8.35 5.04
C ASP A 141 24.31 -9.60 5.94
N PHE A 142 25.50 -10.20 6.08
CA PHE A 142 25.71 -11.37 6.92
C PHE A 142 25.44 -11.09 8.41
N ASP A 143 24.39 -11.70 8.97
CA ASP A 143 24.03 -11.62 10.40
C ASP A 143 23.88 -10.16 10.89
N ALA A 144 23.11 -9.36 10.12
CA ALA A 144 23.02 -7.92 10.27
C ALA A 144 21.67 -7.45 10.85
N THR A 145 20.55 -7.95 10.33
CA THR A 145 19.21 -7.51 10.74
C THR A 145 18.22 -8.64 10.97
N ASN A 146 18.39 -9.76 10.28
CA ASN A 146 17.51 -10.92 10.40
C ASN A 146 18.24 -12.07 11.10
N PRO A 147 17.55 -12.91 11.88
CA PRO A 147 18.18 -14.08 12.53
C PRO A 147 18.57 -15.19 11.54
N GLY A 148 18.28 -15.01 10.24
CA GLY A 148 18.49 -15.99 9.20
C GLY A 148 17.75 -15.61 7.92
N VAL A 149 17.54 -16.60 7.06
CA VAL A 149 16.89 -16.44 5.75
C VAL A 149 15.70 -17.36 5.64
N TRP A 150 14.62 -16.90 4.99
CA TRP A 150 13.47 -17.72 4.66
C TRP A 150 13.47 -18.02 3.16
N ILE A 151 13.21 -19.27 2.80
CA ILE A 151 13.10 -19.74 1.43
C ILE A 151 11.68 -20.24 1.22
N HIS A 152 10.97 -19.64 0.26
CA HIS A 152 9.62 -20.03 -0.12
C HIS A 152 9.64 -20.52 -1.57
N GLN A 153 9.00 -21.66 -1.84
CA GLN A 153 8.75 -22.04 -3.23
C GLN A 153 7.76 -21.05 -3.82
N VAL A 154 7.99 -20.62 -5.06
CA VAL A 154 7.12 -19.65 -5.74
C VAL A 154 5.68 -20.16 -5.81
N HIS A 155 5.51 -21.47 -6.03
CA HIS A 155 4.20 -22.10 -6.17
C HIS A 155 3.35 -22.01 -4.91
N ASP A 156 3.97 -22.03 -3.72
CA ASP A 156 3.29 -21.89 -2.43
C ASP A 156 2.74 -20.46 -2.20
N LEU A 157 3.21 -19.49 -3.00
CA LEU A 157 2.78 -18.09 -2.94
C LEU A 157 1.69 -17.75 -3.96
N MET A 158 1.34 -18.69 -4.83
CA MET A 158 0.37 -18.53 -5.92
C MET A 158 -1.00 -19.12 -5.59
N ASP A 159 -1.31 -19.31 -4.30
CA ASP A 159 -2.58 -19.85 -3.85
C ASP A 159 -3.78 -19.01 -4.33
N ARG A 160 -4.80 -19.68 -4.85
CA ARG A 160 -5.95 -19.03 -5.49
C ARG A 160 -6.78 -18.17 -4.52
N ASP A 161 -6.81 -18.50 -3.24
CA ASP A 161 -7.52 -17.71 -2.23
C ASP A 161 -6.77 -16.41 -1.86
N LYS A 162 -5.48 -16.32 -2.20
CA LYS A 162 -4.64 -15.11 -2.05
C LYS A 162 -4.62 -14.23 -3.29
N PHE A 163 -5.13 -14.73 -4.41
CA PHE A 163 -5.12 -14.04 -5.70
C PHE A 163 -6.28 -13.04 -5.84
N THR A 164 -5.96 -11.80 -6.21
CA THR A 164 -6.91 -10.77 -6.64
C THR A 164 -6.71 -10.51 -8.12
N LYS A 165 -7.76 -10.72 -8.93
CA LYS A 165 -7.70 -10.52 -10.39
C LYS A 165 -8.00 -9.07 -10.75
N TRP A 166 -7.55 -8.65 -11.92
CA TRP A 166 -7.74 -7.26 -12.40
C TRP A 166 -9.20 -6.80 -12.44
N ASP A 167 -10.13 -7.69 -12.79
CA ASP A 167 -11.57 -7.38 -12.83
C ASP A 167 -12.13 -6.97 -11.45
N ASP A 168 -11.49 -7.38 -10.35
CA ASP A 168 -11.97 -7.06 -9.01
C ASP A 168 -11.74 -5.56 -8.69
N TYR A 169 -10.74 -4.93 -9.31
CA TYR A 169 -10.41 -3.50 -9.14
C TYR A 169 -11.31 -2.55 -9.95
N SER A 170 -12.22 -3.05 -10.80
CA SER A 170 -13.00 -2.19 -11.70
C SER A 170 -14.22 -1.53 -11.05
N LYS A 171 -14.50 -1.84 -9.78
CA LYS A 171 -15.71 -1.44 -9.06
C LYS A 171 -15.57 -0.13 -8.27
N ASP A 172 -14.42 0.52 -8.38
CA ASP A 172 -14.11 1.72 -7.61
C ASP A 172 -14.83 2.98 -8.12
N GLU A 173 -15.14 3.87 -7.19
CA GLU A 173 -15.86 5.12 -7.42
C GLU A 173 -14.93 6.34 -7.21
N PRO A 174 -14.58 7.08 -8.27
CA PRO A 174 -13.75 8.28 -8.14
C PRO A 174 -14.46 9.39 -7.37
N ILE A 175 -13.75 10.02 -6.44
CA ILE A 175 -14.27 11.20 -5.74
C ILE A 175 -13.95 12.44 -6.59
N LYS A 176 -14.99 13.23 -6.89
CA LYS A 176 -14.79 14.56 -7.48
C LYS A 176 -14.32 15.51 -6.39
N VAL A 177 -13.10 16.00 -6.54
CA VAL A 177 -12.57 17.07 -5.69
C VAL A 177 -12.82 18.40 -6.43
N ASP A 178 -13.52 19.34 -5.79
CA ASP A 178 -13.58 20.71 -6.28
C ASP A 178 -12.18 21.33 -6.22
N LYS A 179 -11.74 21.92 -7.34
CA LYS A 179 -10.41 22.54 -7.47
C LYS A 179 -10.33 23.89 -6.76
#